data_AF-A0A4V1TII3-F1
#
_entry.id   AF-A0A4V1TII3-F1
#
_cell.length_a   1.000
_cell.length_b   1.000
_cell.length_c   1.000
_cell.angle_alpha   90.00
_cell.angle_beta   90.00
_cell.angle_gamma   90.00
#
_symmetry.space_group_name_H-M   'P 1'
#
loop_
_entity.id
_entity.type
_entity.pdbx_description
1 polymer ?
#
loop_
_entity_poly.entity_id
_entity_poly.type
_entity_poly.pdbx_seq_one_letter_code
_entity_poly.pdbx_strand_id
1 'polypeptide(L)'
;HTVRYGYYSVIIRAAVAGLGVALAPRCYVAEELASGALVNPLGLDFDSATGCWLTVNAQSERSPALDTLIAWLCEEGRRFEAAG
;
A
#
# COMPACT_ATOMS: atom_id res chain seq x y z
N HIS A 1 3.10 -4.80 -24.63
CA HIS A 1 4.33 -4.74 -23.82
C HIS A 1 3.96 -4.43 -22.38
N THR A 2 4.08 -5.40 -21.47
CA THR A 2 3.70 -5.20 -20.05
C THR A 2 4.96 -4.88 -19.27
N VAL A 3 5.15 -3.60 -18.93
CA VAL A 3 6.29 -3.19 -18.10
C VAL A 3 5.97 -3.53 -16.65
N ARG A 4 6.76 -4.41 -16.04
CA ARG A 4 6.59 -4.84 -14.65
C ARG A 4 7.63 -4.11 -13.79
N TYR A 5 7.22 -3.03 -13.14
CA TYR A 5 8.07 -2.35 -12.18
C TYR A 5 7.91 -3.02 -10.81
N GLY A 6 8.98 -3.64 -10.32
CA GLY A 6 8.99 -4.27 -8.99
C GLY A 6 8.88 -3.29 -7.83
N TYR A 7 8.88 -1.98 -8.10
CA TYR A 7 8.81 -0.93 -7.09
C TYR A 7 7.81 0.15 -7.51
N TYR A 8 6.72 0.28 -6.75
CA TYR A 8 5.70 1.32 -6.96
C TYR A 8 6.30 2.74 -7.02
N SER A 9 7.40 2.98 -6.31
CA SER A 9 8.10 4.27 -6.32
C SER A 9 8.53 4.73 -7.71
N VAL A 10 8.91 3.81 -8.60
CA VAL A 10 9.35 4.18 -9.96
C VAL A 10 8.16 4.61 -10.83
N ILE A 11 7.06 3.86 -10.78
CA ILE A 11 5.87 4.17 -11.59
C ILE A 11 5.15 5.42 -11.09
N ILE A 12 5.09 5.61 -9.77
CA ILE A 12 4.49 6.78 -9.16
C ILE A 12 5.26 8.03 -9.61
N ARG A 13 6.60 8.01 -9.51
CA ARG A 13 7.41 9.15 -9.98
C ARG A 13 7.30 9.39 -11.48
N ALA A 14 7.16 8.35 -12.30
CA ALA A 14 6.92 8.50 -13.72
C ALA A 14 5.56 9.17 -14.02
N ALA A 15 4.50 8.80 -13.28
CA ALA A 15 3.18 9.44 -13.40
C ALA A 15 3.21 10.91 -12.95
N VAL A 16 3.87 11.20 -11.81
CA VAL A 16 4.08 12.57 -11.32
C VAL A 16 4.85 13.42 -12.34
N ALA A 17 5.83 12.83 -13.03
CA ALA A 17 6.58 13.49 -14.09
C ALA A 17 5.82 13.64 -15.42
N GLY A 18 4.55 13.21 -15.49
CA GLY A 18 3.72 13.32 -16.71
C GLY A 18 4.07 12.31 -17.80
N LEU A 19 4.78 11.23 -17.48
CA LEU A 19 5.19 10.20 -18.45
C LEU A 19 4.10 9.16 -18.73
N GLY A 20 2.92 9.28 -18.11
CA GLY A 20 1.78 8.39 -18.33
C GLY A 20 0.88 8.25 -17.10
N VAL A 21 0.13 7.15 -17.06
CA VAL A 21 -0.77 6.79 -15.95
C VAL A 21 -0.18 5.59 -15.19
N ALA A 22 -0.24 5.62 -13.86
CA ALA A 22 0.16 4.51 -13.01
C ALA A 22 -1.05 3.86 -12.32
N LEU A 23 -1.02 2.54 -12.22
CA LEU A 23 -1.86 1.78 -11.30
C LEU A 23 -1.04 1.51 -10.04
N ALA A 24 -1.44 2.10 -8.92
CA ALA A 24 -0.74 1.98 -7.64
C ALA A 24 -1.74 1.92 -6.47
N PRO A 25 -1.36 1.27 -5.35
CA PRO A 25 -2.10 1.37 -4.11
C PRO A 25 -2.29 2.83 -3.70
N ARG A 26 -3.53 3.21 -3.40
CA ARG A 26 -3.91 4.58 -3.04
C ARG A 26 -3.07 5.16 -1.89
N CYS A 27 -2.73 4.32 -0.91
CA CYS A 27 -1.89 4.67 0.21
C CYS A 27 -0.45 5.08 -0.14
N TYR A 28 0.07 4.69 -1.32
CA TYR A 28 1.39 5.10 -1.77
C TYR A 28 1.40 6.45 -2.50
N VAL A 29 0.22 7.01 -2.78
CA VAL A 29 0.06 8.28 -3.51
C VAL A 29 -0.86 9.26 -2.78
N ALA A 30 -1.07 9.06 -1.48
CA ALA A 30 -2.01 9.86 -0.69
C ALA A 30 -1.62 11.35 -0.66
N GLU A 31 -0.33 11.65 -0.57
CA GLU A 31 0.19 13.03 -0.58
C GLU A 31 0.05 13.69 -1.95
N GLU A 32 0.35 12.96 -3.03
CA GLU A 32 0.18 13.43 -4.40
C GLU A 32 -1.29 13.68 -4.74
N LEU A 33 -2.21 12.83 -4.25
CA LEU A 33 -3.65 13.04 -4.38
C LEU A 33 -4.13 14.26 -3.58
N ALA A 34 -3.64 14.42 -2.34
CA ALA A 34 -4.02 15.55 -1.49
C ALA A 34 -3.49 16.90 -2.01
N SER A 35 -2.29 16.92 -2.57
CA SER A 35 -1.67 18.11 -3.18
C SER A 35 -2.16 18.40 -4.61
N GLY A 36 -2.82 17.43 -5.26
CA GLY A 36 -3.23 17.51 -6.66
C GLY A 36 -2.09 17.26 -7.67
N ALA A 37 -0.91 16.83 -7.21
CA ALA A 37 0.19 16.40 -8.08
C ALA A 37 -0.17 15.14 -8.89
N LEU A 38 -1.05 14.30 -8.33
CA LEU A 38 -1.76 13.24 -9.05
C LEU A 38 -3.27 13.43 -8.87
N VAL A 39 -4.02 12.96 -9.86
CA VAL A 39 -5.48 12.90 -9.80
C VAL A 39 -5.95 11.53 -10.25
N ASN A 40 -7.11 11.10 -9.77
CA ASN A 40 -7.82 9.94 -10.30
C ASN A 40 -8.94 10.43 -11.23
N PRO A 41 -8.68 10.63 -12.53
CA PRO A 41 -9.59 11.35 -13.43
C PRO A 41 -10.91 10.63 -13.67
N LEU A 42 -10.96 9.32 -13.43
CA LEU A 42 -12.11 8.46 -13.68
C LEU A 42 -12.74 7.93 -12.40
N GLY A 43 -12.23 8.31 -11.22
CA GLY A 43 -12.70 7.80 -9.93
C GLY A 43 -12.60 6.28 -9.81
N LEU A 44 -11.62 5.66 -10.48
CA LEU A 44 -11.46 4.20 -10.47
C LEU A 44 -10.96 3.75 -9.11
N ASP A 45 -11.60 2.72 -8.56
CA ASP A 45 -11.13 2.05 -7.36
C ASP A 45 -11.12 0.54 -7.57
N PHE A 46 -10.25 -0.16 -6.84
CA PHE A 46 -10.11 -1.61 -6.96
C PHE A 46 -9.65 -2.22 -5.64
N ASP A 47 -10.55 -2.98 -5.02
CA ASP A 47 -10.20 -3.87 -3.92
C ASP A 47 -9.49 -5.11 -4.45
N SER A 48 -8.18 -5.16 -4.22
CA SER A 48 -7.39 -6.32 -4.61
C SER A 48 -7.68 -7.51 -3.69
N ALA A 49 -7.85 -8.71 -4.27
CA ALA A 49 -7.99 -9.96 -3.51
C ALA A 49 -6.71 -10.41 -2.79
N THR A 50 -5.60 -9.65 -2.91
CA THR A 50 -4.29 -9.98 -2.38
C THR A 50 -3.77 -8.86 -1.49
N GLY A 51 -3.76 -9.07 -0.17
CA GLY A 51 -3.32 -8.09 0.82
C GLY A 51 -1.90 -8.30 1.34
N CYS A 52 -1.51 -7.44 2.30
CA CYS A 52 -0.33 -7.65 3.12
C CYS A 52 -0.65 -8.68 4.22
N TRP A 53 0.22 -9.68 4.39
CA TRP A 53 0.01 -10.75 5.37
C TRP A 53 1.10 -10.71 6.43
N LEU A 54 0.71 -10.74 7.70
CA LEU A 54 1.63 -10.96 8.81
C LEU A 54 1.81 -12.47 9.01
N THR A 55 2.99 -12.98 8.69
CA THR A 55 3.31 -14.40 8.84
C THR A 55 4.22 -14.62 10.04
N VAL A 56 3.81 -15.50 10.94
CA VAL A 56 4.62 -15.96 12.08
C VAL A 56 4.88 -17.46 11.98
N ASN A 57 6.03 -17.91 12.46
CA ASN A 57 6.31 -19.35 12.50
C ASN A 57 5.41 -20.02 13.54
N ALA A 58 4.55 -20.94 13.09
CA ALA A 58 3.62 -21.66 13.95
C ALA A 58 4.32 -22.59 14.98
N GLN A 59 5.59 -22.95 14.75
CA GLN A 59 6.37 -23.87 15.59
C GLN A 59 7.24 -23.15 16.63
N SER A 60 7.31 -21.82 16.60
CA SER A 60 8.10 -21.04 17.55
C SER A 60 7.27 -20.67 18.79
N GLU A 61 7.86 -20.79 19.99
CA GLU A 61 7.25 -20.23 21.19
C GLU A 61 7.08 -18.72 21.03
N ARG A 62 5.84 -18.25 21.16
CA ARG A 62 5.52 -16.82 21.08
C ARG A 62 5.86 -16.15 22.39
N SER A 63 6.76 -15.17 22.33
CA SER A 63 7.03 -14.32 23.49
C SER A 63 5.89 -13.31 23.69
N PRO A 64 5.60 -12.88 24.93
CA PRO A 64 4.62 -11.82 25.19
C PRO A 64 4.92 -10.51 24.43
N ALA A 65 6.20 -10.23 24.19
CA ALA A 65 6.63 -9.08 23.39
C ALA A 65 6.24 -9.22 21.91
N LEU A 66 6.35 -10.42 21.34
CA LEU A 66 5.93 -10.68 19.97
C LEU A 66 4.40 -10.56 19.81
N ASP A 67 3.62 -11.09 20.74
CA ASP A 67 2.15 -10.95 20.71
C ASP A 67 1.73 -9.48 20.82
N THR A 68 2.43 -8.69 21.66
CA THR A 68 2.20 -7.24 21.76
C THR A 68 2.50 -6.54 20.44
N LEU A 69 3.59 -6.89 19.76
CA LEU A 69 3.96 -6.34 18.46
C LEU A 69 2.93 -6.71 17.37
N ILE A 70 2.48 -7.97 17.34
CA ILE A 70 1.46 -8.45 16.39
C ILE A 70 0.16 -7.65 16.58
N ALA A 71 -0.29 -7.51 17.83
CA ALA A 71 -1.51 -6.77 18.14
C ALA A 71 -1.42 -5.30 17.68
N TRP A 72 -0.27 -4.67 17.92
CA TRP A 72 0.00 -3.32 17.46
C TRP A 72 0.01 -3.22 15.92
N LEU A 73 0.71 -4.13 15.22
CA LEU A 73 0.75 -4.14 13.74
C LEU A 73 -0.63 -4.34 13.12
N CYS A 74 -1.47 -5.21 13.68
CA CYS A 74 -2.85 -5.39 13.22
C CYS A 74 -3.68 -4.13 13.43
N GLU A 75 -3.48 -3.41 14.54
CA GLU A 75 -4.16 -2.14 14.79
C GLU A 75 -3.71 -1.05 13.81
N GLU A 76 -2.40 -0.93 13.56
CA GLU A 76 -1.88 0.00 12.55
C GLU A 76 -2.37 -0.35 11.14
N GLY A 77 -2.48 -1.64 10.81
CA GLY A 77 -3.05 -2.09 9.55
C GLY A 77 -4.50 -1.65 9.37
N ARG A 78 -5.34 -1.79 10.40
CA ARG A 78 -6.73 -1.30 10.37
C ARG A 78 -6.80 0.23 10.22
N ARG A 79 -5.93 0.97 10.91
CA ARG A 79 -5.86 2.44 10.76
C ARG A 79 -5.45 2.84 9.36
N PHE A 80 -4.55 2.07 8.76
CA PHE A 80 -4.08 2.27 7.40
C PHE A 80 -5.19 2.03 6.37
N GLU A 81 -6.02 0.99 6.56
CA GLU A 81 -7.21 0.75 5.73
C GLU A 81 -8.25 1.86 5.89
N ALA A 82 -8.48 2.35 7.12
CA ALA A 82 -9.48 3.39 7.38
C ALA A 82 -9.07 4.80 6.87
N ALA A 83 -7.79 5.02 6.59
CA ALA A 83 -7.25 6.31 6.11
C ALA A 83 -7.08 6.38 4.57
N GLY A 84 -7.25 5.26 3.87
CA GLY A 84 -7.23 5.18 2.39
C GLY A 84 -8.56 5.63 1.79
#